data_AF-A0A455SQ98-F1
#
_entry.id   AF-A0A455SQ98-F1
#
_cell.length_a   1.000
_cell.length_b   1.000
_cell.length_c   1.000
_cell.angle_alpha   90.00
_cell.angle_beta   90.00
_cell.angle_gamma   90.00
#
_symmetry.space_group_name_H-M   'P 1'
#
loop_
_entity.id
_entity.type
_entity.pdbx_description
1 polymer ?
#
loop_
_entity_poly.entity_id
_entity_poly.type
_entity_poly.pdbx_seq_one_letter_code
_entity_poly.pdbx_strand_id
1 'polypeptide(L)'
;MDEGGRSGYRFPDILTLFAAAAAHTERIRLGTAIEPMYSRHPLVMAQQALAVDDLASGRLGIGTSNRMVIEDWHGLKFSSPLPYLQEYIEVLRRALWKESATYHGTFFQVAFPLSRSAQIPLLTSALGKKALQLAGEIADGVLSWTCPAPICFRRRFPHYTPELEPVSFRHPH
;
A
#
# COMPACT_ATOMS: atom_id res chain seq x y z
N MET A 1 37.83 16.82 -18.29
CA MET A 1 36.77 17.76 -17.89
C MET A 1 35.68 16.93 -17.27
N ASP A 2 35.53 17.09 -15.97
CA ASP A 2 34.73 16.25 -15.08
C ASP A 2 33.26 16.69 -15.19
N GLU A 3 32.44 15.95 -15.96
CA GLU A 3 31.00 16.20 -15.99
C GLU A 3 30.38 15.57 -14.74
N GLY A 4 30.07 16.46 -13.79
CA GLY A 4 29.58 16.14 -12.46
C GLY A 4 28.54 15.02 -12.44
N GLY A 5 28.82 14.02 -11.60
CA GLY A 5 27.98 12.86 -11.36
C GLY A 5 26.52 13.25 -11.11
N ARG A 6 25.70 13.13 -12.14
CA ARG A 6 24.28 12.83 -11.94
C ARG A 6 24.23 11.43 -11.34
N SER A 7 24.21 11.37 -10.02
CA SER A 7 23.66 10.21 -9.31
C SER A 7 22.24 10.02 -9.84
N GLY A 8 22.09 9.19 -10.87
CA GLY A 8 20.79 8.88 -11.44
C GLY A 8 19.96 8.25 -10.35
N TYR A 9 18.87 8.91 -9.95
CA TYR A 9 17.93 8.34 -9.01
C TYR A 9 17.45 6.98 -9.54
N ARG A 10 17.91 5.90 -8.91
CA ARG A 10 17.39 4.56 -9.16
C ARG A 10 16.13 4.39 -8.33
N PHE A 11 14.98 4.28 -8.99
CA PHE A 11 13.74 3.82 -8.37
C PHE A 11 13.57 2.34 -8.70
N PRO A 12 14.13 1.42 -7.90
CA PRO A 12 13.92 -0.01 -8.11
C PRO A 12 12.47 -0.38 -7.80
N ASP A 13 11.97 -1.41 -8.48
CA ASP A 13 10.68 -2.02 -8.16
C ASP A 13 10.75 -2.66 -6.76
N ILE A 14 9.96 -2.13 -5.82
CA ILE A 14 10.07 -2.50 -4.40
C ILE A 14 9.59 -3.94 -4.16
N LEU A 15 8.55 -4.41 -4.87
CA LEU A 15 8.06 -5.79 -4.72
C LEU A 15 9.10 -6.81 -5.21
N THR A 16 9.82 -6.50 -6.29
CA THR A 16 10.94 -7.32 -6.77
C THR A 16 12.09 -7.35 -5.75
N LEU A 17 12.46 -6.19 -5.19
CA LEU A 17 13.47 -6.14 -4.14
C LEU A 17 13.03 -6.88 -2.88
N PHE A 18 11.76 -6.83 -2.53
CA PHE A 18 11.22 -7.55 -1.39
C PHE A 18 11.25 -9.05 -1.60
N ALA A 19 10.88 -9.56 -2.77
CA ALA A 19 10.99 -10.98 -3.06
C ALA A 19 12.45 -11.47 -2.90
N ALA A 20 13.42 -10.69 -3.39
CA ALA A 20 14.84 -11.00 -3.22
C ALA A 20 15.27 -10.93 -1.74
N ALA A 21 14.87 -9.90 -1.01
CA ALA A 21 15.21 -9.75 0.40
C ALA A 21 14.56 -10.83 1.29
N ALA A 22 13.30 -11.18 1.02
CA ALA A 22 12.55 -12.21 1.72
C ALA A 22 13.26 -13.57 1.66
N ALA A 23 13.90 -13.89 0.53
CA ALA A 23 14.67 -15.12 0.37
C ALA A 23 15.94 -15.19 1.24
N HIS A 24 16.36 -14.07 1.86
CA HIS A 24 17.59 -13.96 2.65
C HIS A 24 17.36 -13.63 4.13
N THR A 25 16.11 -13.61 4.61
CA THR A 25 15.79 -13.32 6.02
C THR A 25 14.51 -14.01 6.49
N GLU A 26 14.51 -14.49 7.73
CA GLU A 26 13.31 -15.02 8.40
C GLU A 26 12.81 -14.10 9.54
N ARG A 27 13.60 -13.07 9.91
CA ARG A 27 13.32 -12.23 11.10
C ARG A 27 12.76 -10.85 10.77
N ILE A 28 13.20 -10.25 9.67
CA ILE A 28 12.80 -8.90 9.28
C ILE A 28 11.45 -8.96 8.56
N ARG A 29 10.50 -8.14 9.01
CA ARG A 29 9.21 -7.96 8.33
C ARG A 29 9.35 -6.96 7.19
N LEU A 30 8.87 -7.33 6.01
CA LEU A 30 8.88 -6.49 4.82
C LEU A 30 7.51 -5.85 4.59
N GLY A 31 7.49 -4.66 4.02
CA GLY A 31 6.24 -3.96 3.73
C GLY A 31 6.44 -2.65 3.00
N THR A 32 5.63 -2.39 1.97
CA THR A 32 5.90 -1.27 1.06
C THR A 32 5.54 0.05 1.74
N ALA A 33 6.36 1.07 1.49
CA ALA A 33 6.12 2.45 1.93
C ALA A 33 5.57 3.26 0.76
N ILE A 34 4.40 2.81 0.30
CA ILE A 34 3.51 3.34 -0.74
C ILE A 34 3.91 3.01 -2.18
N GLU A 35 3.21 2.03 -2.75
CA GLU A 35 3.14 1.79 -4.18
C GLU A 35 2.13 2.75 -4.85
N PRO A 36 2.49 3.40 -5.97
CA PRO A 36 1.56 4.24 -6.72
C PRO A 36 0.44 3.40 -7.35
N MET A 37 -0.80 3.71 -6.99
CA MET A 37 -1.97 2.96 -7.47
C MET A 37 -2.21 3.10 -8.99
N TYR A 38 -1.82 4.24 -9.59
CA TYR A 38 -2.06 4.49 -11.01
C TYR A 38 -1.16 3.67 -11.93
N SER A 39 0.03 3.27 -11.48
CA SER A 39 1.00 2.57 -12.33
C SER A 39 0.71 1.09 -12.55
N ARG A 40 -0.13 0.47 -11.70
CA ARG A 40 -0.39 -0.97 -11.77
C ARG A 40 -1.85 -1.26 -11.53
N HIS A 41 -2.44 -2.11 -12.36
CA HIS A 41 -3.81 -2.57 -12.16
C HIS A 41 -3.93 -3.32 -10.81
N PRO A 42 -5.02 -3.14 -10.03
CA PRO A 42 -5.14 -3.74 -8.70
C PRO A 42 -5.06 -5.26 -8.69
N LEU A 43 -5.54 -5.96 -9.75
CA LEU A 43 -5.38 -7.41 -9.85
C LEU A 43 -3.93 -7.87 -10.05
N VAL A 44 -3.12 -7.07 -10.75
CA VAL A 44 -1.70 -7.37 -10.93
C VAL A 44 -0.99 -7.16 -9.59
N MET A 45 -1.31 -6.06 -8.91
CA MET A 45 -0.81 -5.77 -7.57
C MET A 45 -1.17 -6.88 -6.56
N ALA A 46 -2.40 -7.41 -6.60
CA ALA A 46 -2.82 -8.53 -5.75
C ALA A 46 -1.99 -9.79 -6.01
N GLN A 47 -1.75 -10.16 -7.27
CA GLN A 47 -0.92 -11.31 -7.63
C GLN A 47 0.52 -11.15 -7.14
N GLN A 48 1.11 -9.97 -7.31
CA GLN A 48 2.46 -9.68 -6.84
C GLN A 48 2.54 -9.73 -5.31
N ALA A 49 1.55 -9.17 -4.61
CA ALA A 49 1.48 -9.21 -3.16
C ALA A 49 1.36 -10.64 -2.63
N LEU A 50 0.51 -11.48 -3.24
CA LEU A 50 0.40 -12.90 -2.92
C LEU A 50 1.74 -13.62 -3.16
N ALA A 51 2.38 -13.41 -4.31
CA ALA A 51 3.65 -14.06 -4.61
C ALA A 51 4.76 -13.68 -3.60
N VAL A 52 4.79 -12.43 -3.13
CA VAL A 52 5.74 -12.01 -2.08
C VAL A 52 5.35 -12.62 -0.72
N ASP A 53 4.06 -12.68 -0.41
CA ASP A 53 3.56 -13.27 0.83
C ASP A 53 3.83 -14.78 0.94
N ASP A 54 3.93 -15.49 -0.19
CA ASP A 54 4.40 -16.90 -0.23
C ASP A 54 5.87 -17.05 0.21
N LEU A 55 6.68 -15.99 0.10
CA LEU A 55 8.08 -15.97 0.53
C LEU A 55 8.22 -15.45 1.96
N ALA A 56 7.54 -14.35 2.28
CA ALA A 56 7.52 -13.78 3.61
C ALA A 56 6.27 -12.91 3.81
N SER A 57 5.53 -13.18 4.89
CA SER A 57 4.38 -12.37 5.26
C SER A 57 4.77 -10.92 5.54
N GLY A 58 3.96 -10.00 5.04
CA GLY A 58 4.26 -8.58 5.07
C GLY A 58 3.01 -7.71 5.08
N ARG A 59 3.16 -6.47 4.59
CA ARG A 59 2.08 -5.50 4.43
C ARG A 59 2.23 -4.75 3.11
N LEU A 60 1.11 -4.34 2.53
CA LEU A 60 1.08 -3.61 1.28
C LEU A 60 0.60 -2.17 1.52
N GLY A 61 1.50 -1.21 1.32
CA GLY A 61 1.18 0.21 1.31
C GLY A 61 0.80 0.67 -0.10
N ILE A 62 -0.38 1.26 -0.26
CA ILE A 62 -0.90 1.80 -1.53
C ILE A 62 -1.23 3.29 -1.39
N GLY A 63 -0.98 4.09 -2.41
CA GLY A 63 -1.31 5.50 -2.36
C GLY A 63 -1.39 6.16 -3.72
N THR A 64 -1.83 7.42 -3.69
CA THR A 64 -2.08 8.19 -4.90
C THR A 64 -0.79 8.63 -5.59
N SER A 65 0.34 8.63 -4.86
CA SER A 65 1.55 9.38 -5.24
C SER A 65 1.26 10.88 -5.44
N ASN A 66 2.16 11.60 -6.08
CA ASN A 66 2.00 13.00 -6.47
C ASN A 66 1.81 13.15 -7.99
N ARG A 67 1.26 14.29 -8.41
CA ARG A 67 0.97 14.59 -9.81
C ARG A 67 2.19 14.47 -10.72
N MET A 68 3.35 14.98 -10.29
CA MET A 68 4.59 14.92 -11.07
C MET A 68 5.00 13.48 -11.40
N VAL A 69 4.96 12.58 -10.42
CA VAL A 69 5.28 11.16 -10.65
C VAL A 69 4.28 10.51 -11.62
N ILE A 70 2.99 10.81 -11.48
CA ILE A 70 1.96 10.16 -12.30
C ILE A 70 1.89 10.73 -13.72
N GLU A 71 1.89 12.06 -13.88
CA GLU A 71 1.76 12.72 -15.17
C GLU A 71 3.11 12.86 -15.88
N ASP A 72 4.13 13.41 -15.22
CA ASP A 72 5.40 13.71 -15.89
C ASP A 72 6.28 12.47 -16.08
N TRP A 73 6.30 11.55 -15.11
CA TRP A 73 7.16 10.37 -15.18
C TRP A 73 6.47 9.16 -15.82
N HIS A 74 5.22 8.88 -15.43
CA HIS A 74 4.48 7.74 -15.97
C HIS A 74 3.62 8.07 -17.19
N GLY A 75 3.40 9.36 -17.52
CA GLY A 75 2.53 9.76 -18.63
C GLY A 75 1.05 9.43 -18.42
N LEU A 76 0.63 9.21 -17.17
CA LEU A 76 -0.73 8.80 -16.81
C LEU A 76 -1.55 9.98 -16.30
N LYS A 77 -2.88 9.92 -16.47
CA LYS A 77 -3.77 10.97 -15.99
C LYS A 77 -3.93 10.93 -14.47
N PHE A 78 -3.57 12.01 -13.77
CA PHE A 78 -3.83 12.15 -12.34
C PHE A 78 -5.24 12.72 -12.10
N SER A 79 -6.25 11.83 -12.10
CA SER A 79 -7.66 12.20 -11.88
C SER A 79 -8.33 11.41 -10.78
N SER A 80 -9.22 12.08 -10.04
CA SER A 80 -10.06 11.49 -8.98
C SER A 80 -9.29 10.68 -7.94
N PRO A 81 -8.22 11.22 -7.31
CA PRO A 81 -7.30 10.43 -6.49
C PRO A 81 -7.94 9.74 -5.29
N LEU A 82 -8.86 10.38 -4.57
CA LEU A 82 -9.50 9.75 -3.41
C LEU A 82 -10.54 8.69 -3.81
N PRO A 83 -11.49 8.97 -4.73
CA PRO A 83 -12.42 7.93 -5.20
C PRO A 83 -11.70 6.75 -5.88
N TYR A 84 -10.66 7.02 -6.67
CA TYR A 84 -9.89 5.96 -7.32
C TYR A 84 -9.14 5.10 -6.29
N LEU A 85 -8.52 5.71 -5.27
CA LEU A 85 -7.86 4.99 -4.18
C LEU A 85 -8.83 4.11 -3.41
N GLN A 86 -10.03 4.61 -3.13
CA GLN A 86 -11.08 3.85 -2.45
C GLN A 86 -11.43 2.58 -3.23
N GLU A 87 -11.79 2.70 -4.51
CA GLU A 87 -12.13 1.52 -5.31
C GLU A 87 -10.92 0.58 -5.48
N TYR A 88 -9.71 1.14 -5.63
CA TYR A 88 -8.49 0.34 -5.77
C TYR A 88 -8.23 -0.54 -4.54
N ILE A 89 -8.33 0.04 -3.33
CA ILE A 89 -8.14 -0.68 -2.07
C ILE A 89 -9.27 -1.70 -1.86
N GLU A 90 -10.50 -1.38 -2.24
CA GLU A 90 -11.62 -2.32 -2.14
C GLU A 90 -11.44 -3.52 -3.07
N VAL A 91 -11.01 -3.29 -4.31
CA VAL A 91 -10.66 -4.36 -5.26
C VAL A 91 -9.54 -5.24 -4.71
N LEU A 92 -8.48 -4.63 -4.16
CA LEU A 92 -7.39 -5.36 -3.52
C LEU A 92 -7.86 -6.20 -2.33
N ARG A 93 -8.64 -5.61 -1.41
CA ARG A 93 -9.16 -6.30 -0.23
C ARG A 93 -9.98 -7.51 -0.64
N ARG A 94 -10.91 -7.35 -1.58
CA ARG A 94 -11.73 -8.46 -2.09
C ARG A 94 -10.89 -9.56 -2.76
N ALA A 95 -9.91 -9.17 -3.57
CA ALA A 95 -9.01 -10.10 -4.27
C ALA A 95 -8.13 -10.88 -3.29
N LEU A 96 -7.56 -10.20 -2.29
CA LEU A 96 -6.61 -10.78 -1.35
C LEU A 96 -7.30 -11.57 -0.25
N TRP A 97 -8.47 -11.14 0.23
CA TRP A 97 -9.15 -11.73 1.38
C TRP A 97 -10.30 -12.67 0.98
N LYS A 98 -10.48 -12.91 -0.32
CA LYS A 98 -11.48 -13.82 -0.92
C LYS A 98 -12.93 -13.46 -0.56
N GLU A 99 -13.22 -12.16 -0.45
CA GLU A 99 -14.55 -11.69 -0.06
C GLU A 99 -15.57 -11.74 -1.21
N SER A 100 -15.12 -11.78 -2.47
CA SER A 100 -15.99 -11.85 -3.67
C SER A 100 -15.21 -12.34 -4.90
N ALA A 101 -15.93 -12.87 -5.90
CA ALA A 101 -15.38 -13.23 -7.22
C ALA A 101 -15.44 -12.08 -8.24
N THR A 102 -16.16 -11.00 -7.95
CA THR A 102 -16.27 -9.82 -8.84
C THR A 102 -16.34 -8.49 -8.08
N TYR A 103 -16.04 -7.41 -8.80
CA TYR A 103 -16.21 -6.03 -8.37
C TYR A 103 -16.76 -5.16 -9.51
N HIS A 104 -17.74 -4.31 -9.21
CA HIS A 104 -18.35 -3.38 -10.15
C HIS A 104 -18.44 -1.99 -9.52
N GLY A 105 -17.49 -1.13 -9.88
CA GLY A 105 -17.39 0.26 -9.46
C GLY A 105 -17.32 1.22 -10.65
N THR A 106 -17.00 2.47 -10.33
CA THR A 106 -16.87 3.56 -11.31
C THR A 106 -15.62 3.42 -12.15
N PHE A 107 -14.50 3.03 -11.52
CA PHE A 107 -13.19 2.91 -12.15
C PHE A 107 -12.84 1.46 -12.51
N PHE A 108 -13.36 0.49 -11.76
CA PHE A 108 -13.03 -0.93 -11.95
C PHE A 108 -14.27 -1.79 -12.15
N GLN A 109 -14.24 -2.62 -13.19
CA GLN A 109 -15.19 -3.70 -13.40
C GLN A 109 -14.38 -4.97 -13.66
N VAL A 110 -14.22 -5.81 -12.64
CA VAL A 110 -13.22 -6.88 -12.64
C VAL A 110 -13.77 -8.17 -12.02
N ALA A 111 -13.19 -9.29 -12.47
CA ALA A 111 -13.38 -10.62 -11.88
C ALA A 111 -12.06 -11.12 -11.29
N PHE A 112 -12.14 -11.92 -10.23
CA PHE A 112 -11.01 -12.40 -9.44
C PHE A 112 -10.79 -13.92 -9.62
N PRO A 113 -10.14 -14.39 -10.68
CA PRO A 113 -9.84 -15.82 -10.85
C PRO A 113 -8.65 -16.28 -10.00
N LEU A 114 -8.41 -15.66 -8.84
CA LEU A 114 -7.31 -16.01 -7.95
C LEU A 114 -7.71 -17.23 -7.11
N SER A 115 -6.91 -18.29 -7.18
CA SER A 115 -7.13 -19.52 -6.41
C SER A 115 -6.70 -19.38 -4.93
N ARG A 116 -5.75 -18.47 -4.67
CA ARG A 116 -5.16 -18.19 -3.37
C ARG A 116 -5.58 -16.82 -2.83
N SER A 117 -5.67 -16.74 -1.51
CA SER A 117 -5.97 -15.53 -0.73
C SER A 117 -5.09 -15.47 0.51
N ALA A 118 -4.73 -14.27 0.94
CA ALA A 118 -4.02 -14.00 2.18
C ALA A 118 -4.53 -12.68 2.79
N GLN A 119 -4.70 -12.63 4.10
CA GLN A 119 -5.12 -11.43 4.84
C GLN A 119 -3.98 -10.41 4.98
N ILE A 120 -3.36 -10.04 3.84
CA ILE A 120 -2.25 -9.08 3.79
C ILE A 120 -2.79 -7.72 4.25
N PRO A 121 -2.23 -7.10 5.30
CA PRO A 121 -2.63 -5.77 5.75
C PRO A 121 -2.40 -4.72 4.66
N LEU A 122 -3.44 -3.94 4.40
CA LEU A 122 -3.45 -2.84 3.43
C LEU A 122 -3.29 -1.51 4.16
N LEU A 123 -2.15 -0.84 3.95
CA LEU A 123 -1.91 0.51 4.47
C LEU A 123 -2.08 1.54 3.36
N THR A 124 -2.41 2.78 3.72
CA THR A 124 -2.43 3.87 2.74
C THR A 124 -1.77 5.15 3.23
N SER A 125 -1.28 5.97 2.30
CA SER A 125 -0.84 7.32 2.62
C SER A 125 -2.01 8.27 2.57
N ALA A 126 -2.12 9.11 3.59
CA ALA A 126 -3.13 10.14 3.65
C ALA A 126 -2.52 11.47 4.09
N LEU A 127 -2.82 12.52 3.34
CA LEU A 127 -2.49 13.89 3.71
C LEU A 127 -3.75 14.76 3.71
N GLY A 128 -3.99 15.44 4.82
CA GLY A 128 -5.17 16.29 5.01
C GLY A 128 -6.41 15.55 5.52
N LYS A 129 -7.39 16.32 5.97
CA LYS A 129 -8.57 15.83 6.72
C LYS A 129 -9.37 14.77 5.94
N LYS A 130 -9.68 15.02 4.66
CA LYS A 130 -10.51 14.11 3.85
C LYS A 130 -9.79 12.78 3.56
N ALA A 131 -8.51 12.84 3.23
CA ALA A 131 -7.71 11.64 2.99
C ALA A 131 -7.56 10.80 4.26
N LEU A 132 -7.35 11.43 5.42
CA LEU A 132 -7.25 10.73 6.71
C LEU A 132 -8.58 10.08 7.12
N GLN A 133 -9.71 10.75 6.85
CA GLN A 133 -11.04 10.18 7.08
C GLN A 133 -11.24 8.93 6.22
N LEU A 134 -11.04 9.07 4.90
CA LEU A 134 -11.15 7.95 3.97
C LEU A 134 -10.21 6.80 4.36
N ALA A 135 -8.96 7.10 4.73
CA ALA A 135 -8.00 6.07 5.10
C ALA A 135 -8.45 5.26 6.33
N GLY A 136 -9.12 5.90 7.30
CA GLY A 136 -9.70 5.21 8.45
C GLY A 136 -10.90 4.33 8.10
N GLU A 137 -11.51 4.51 6.93
CA GLU A 137 -12.64 3.72 6.45
C GLU A 137 -12.18 2.52 5.61
N ILE A 138 -11.10 2.66 4.82
CA ILE A 138 -10.74 1.68 3.79
C ILE A 138 -9.47 0.87 4.07
N ALA A 139 -8.57 1.37 4.93
CA ALA A 139 -7.25 0.78 5.14
C ALA A 139 -7.06 0.31 6.59
N ASP A 140 -6.16 -0.65 6.77
CA ASP A 140 -5.80 -1.20 8.09
C ASP A 140 -4.80 -0.30 8.84
N GLY A 141 -4.35 0.79 8.20
CA GLY A 141 -3.55 1.84 8.83
C GLY A 141 -3.03 2.88 7.84
N VAL A 142 -2.34 3.90 8.38
CA VAL A 142 -1.87 5.06 7.62
C VAL A 142 -0.36 5.22 7.72
N LEU A 143 0.28 5.44 6.57
CA LEU A 143 1.70 5.82 6.47
C LEU A 143 1.82 7.28 6.03
N SER A 144 2.34 8.14 6.89
CA SER A 144 2.53 9.56 6.56
C SER A 144 3.97 9.82 6.09
N TRP A 145 4.13 10.40 4.90
CA TRP A 145 5.43 10.84 4.36
C TRP A 145 6.09 11.94 5.22
N THR A 146 5.25 12.79 5.79
CA THR A 146 5.60 13.78 6.81
C THR A 146 4.52 13.71 7.88
N CYS A 147 4.80 13.44 9.16
CA CYS A 147 3.89 13.85 10.24
C CYS A 147 4.36 15.25 10.63
N PRO A 148 3.75 16.35 10.14
CA PRO A 148 3.92 17.61 10.83
C PRO A 148 3.39 17.39 12.25
N ALA A 149 4.28 17.45 13.24
CA ALA A 149 3.94 17.29 14.66
C ALA A 149 2.64 18.00 15.08
N PRO A 150 2.30 19.23 14.58
CA PRO A 150 1.06 19.90 14.97
C PRO A 150 -0.24 19.15 14.63
N ILE A 151 -0.26 18.36 13.55
CA ILE A 151 -1.44 17.58 13.14
C ILE A 151 -1.64 16.36 14.05
N CYS A 152 -0.55 15.75 14.49
CA CYS A 152 -0.52 14.60 15.39
C CYS A 152 -0.94 15.02 16.83
N PHE A 153 -0.67 16.26 17.26
CA PHE A 153 -1.07 16.77 18.60
C PHE A 153 -2.47 17.39 18.68
N ARG A 154 -3.00 18.00 17.61
CA ARG A 154 -4.27 18.76 17.69
C ARG A 154 -5.53 17.91 17.44
N ARG A 155 -5.38 16.68 16.98
CA ARG A 155 -6.50 15.82 16.59
C ARG A 155 -6.31 14.42 17.17
N ARG A 156 -6.67 14.26 18.45
CA ARG A 156 -6.91 12.95 19.04
C ARG A 156 -7.97 12.26 18.18
N PHE A 157 -7.61 11.22 17.44
CA PHE A 157 -8.57 10.40 16.73
C PHE A 157 -9.50 9.77 17.78
N PRO A 158 -10.81 10.08 17.80
CA PRO A 158 -11.71 9.63 18.86
C PRO A 158 -11.92 8.10 18.89
N HIS A 159 -11.48 7.39 17.84
CA HIS A 159 -11.51 5.93 17.76
C HIS A 159 -10.11 5.28 17.74
N TYR A 160 -9.03 6.06 17.90
CA TYR A 160 -7.70 5.51 18.07
C TYR A 160 -7.42 5.33 19.56
N THR A 161 -7.62 4.12 20.06
CA THR A 161 -7.02 3.70 21.32
C THR A 161 -5.52 3.52 21.09
N PRO A 162 -4.64 4.26 21.78
CA PRO A 162 -3.23 3.93 21.84
C PRO A 162 -3.06 2.79 22.86
N GLU A 163 -3.66 1.64 22.60
CA GLU A 163 -3.30 0.40 23.25
C GLU A 163 -2.63 -0.47 22.20
N LEU A 164 -1.40 -0.09 21.86
CA LEU A 164 -0.41 -1.10 21.52
C LEU A 164 -0.02 -1.76 22.85
N GLU A 165 -0.86 -2.67 23.34
CA GLU A 165 -0.36 -3.75 24.19
C GLU A 165 0.82 -4.38 23.42
N PRO A 166 2.00 -4.52 24.02
CA PRO A 166 3.10 -5.24 23.39
C PRO A 166 2.57 -6.63 23.09
N VAL A 167 2.46 -6.97 21.82
CA VAL A 167 1.97 -8.27 21.40
C VAL A 167 2.99 -9.32 21.86
N SER A 168 2.75 -9.87 23.05
CA SER A 168 3.49 -10.99 23.62
C SER A 168 3.05 -12.25 22.88
N PHE A 169 3.90 -12.78 22.01
CA PHE A 169 3.71 -14.12 21.45
C PHE A 169 4.71 -15.10 22.07
N ARG A 170 4.19 -15.98 22.92
CA ARG A 170 4.88 -17.18 23.39
C ARG A 170 5.23 -18.05 22.19
N HIS A 171 6.47 -18.50 22.12
CA HIS A 171 6.92 -19.49 21.15
C HIS A 171 6.47 -20.89 21.61
N PRO A 172 5.88 -21.73 20.75
CA PRO A 172 5.98 -23.18 20.90
C PRO A 172 7.35 -23.65 20.42
N HIS A 173 7.90 -24.63 21.14
CA HIS A 173 9.23 -25.23 20.98
C HIS A 173 9.46 -25.92 19.63
#